data_AF-A0A838E2D6-F1
#
_entry.id   AF-A0A838E2D6-F1
#
_cell.length_a   1.000
_cell.length_b   1.000
_cell.length_c   1.000
_cell.angle_alpha   90.00
_cell.angle_beta   90.00
_cell.angle_gamma   90.00
#
_symmetry.space_group_name_H-M   'P 1'
#
loop_
_entity.id
_entity.type
_entity.pdbx_description
1 polymer ?
#
loop_
_entity_poly.entity_id
_entity_poly.type
_entity_poly.pdbx_seq_one_letter_code
_entity_poly.pdbx_strand_id
1 'polypeptide(L)'
;MASTQAQGQAGAAVVALAPAVLLVAFVVHPFIAVLPDAQAVAVAVEADTTRWGIAHLLTAVALALMALAFVVMRAGLRDAGEERFSAWGLPFVIFGSAMYGLLPGLEFAPMTAALTGGDIVAVQGALAPWFMPVFVTGAVTFAVGVFAFARGASPTAGSSAGGPPAPSS
;
A
#
# COMPACT_ATOMS: atom_id res chain seq x y z
N MET A 1 -15.31 -9.11 -25.69
CA MET A 1 -14.20 -8.26 -26.19
C MET A 1 -14.25 -6.86 -25.58
N ALA A 2 -15.35 -6.11 -25.68
CA ALA A 2 -15.47 -4.77 -25.05
C ALA A 2 -15.41 -4.80 -23.50
N SER A 3 -15.98 -5.82 -22.85
CA SER A 3 -15.91 -5.99 -21.39
C SER A 3 -14.49 -6.26 -20.88
N THR A 4 -13.70 -7.02 -21.64
CA THR A 4 -12.33 -7.40 -21.31
C THR A 4 -11.36 -6.23 -21.44
N GLN A 5 -11.55 -5.37 -22.44
CA GLN A 5 -10.78 -4.12 -22.59
C GLN A 5 -11.10 -3.10 -21.49
N ALA A 6 -12.37 -2.92 -21.15
CA ALA A 6 -12.78 -2.03 -20.06
C ALA A 6 -12.23 -2.49 -18.70
N GLN A 7 -12.24 -3.81 -18.44
CA GLN A 7 -11.60 -4.39 -17.25
C GLN A 7 -10.08 -4.20 -17.25
N GLY A 8 -9.42 -4.38 -18.39
CA GLY A 8 -7.98 -4.14 -18.53
C GLY A 8 -7.58 -2.67 -18.28
N GLN A 9 -8.36 -1.73 -18.81
CA GLN A 9 -8.14 -0.29 -18.61
C GLN A 9 -8.39 0.13 -17.15
N ALA A 10 -9.48 -0.36 -16.54
CA ALA A 10 -9.77 -0.10 -15.13
C ALA A 10 -8.67 -0.67 -14.22
N GLY A 11 -8.17 -1.87 -14.53
CA GLY A 11 -7.09 -2.48 -13.77
C GLY A 11 -5.77 -1.72 -13.87
N ALA A 12 -5.38 -1.31 -15.08
CA ALA A 12 -4.19 -0.49 -15.31
C ALA A 12 -4.28 0.87 -14.59
N ALA A 13 -5.46 1.50 -14.61
CA ALA A 13 -5.70 2.76 -13.90
C ALA A 13 -5.52 2.61 -12.38
N VAL A 14 -6.09 1.57 -11.76
CA VAL A 14 -5.94 1.33 -10.32
C VAL A 14 -4.48 1.09 -9.93
N VAL A 15 -3.74 0.31 -10.73
CA VAL A 15 -2.32 0.03 -10.49
C VAL A 15 -1.46 1.29 -10.57
N ALA A 16 -1.77 2.20 -11.51
CA ALA A 16 -1.05 3.46 -11.66
C ALA A 16 -1.45 4.52 -10.61
N LEU A 17 -2.68 4.47 -10.09
CA LEU A 17 -3.21 5.49 -9.20
C LEU A 17 -2.56 5.45 -7.81
N ALA A 18 -2.32 4.26 -7.26
CA ALA A 18 -1.70 4.12 -5.94
C ALA A 18 -0.33 4.84 -5.83
N PRO A 19 0.66 4.60 -6.72
CA PRO A 19 1.94 5.30 -6.66
C PRO A 19 1.82 6.79 -6.98
N ALA A 20 0.89 7.21 -7.84
CA ALA A 20 0.66 8.63 -8.13
C ALA A 20 0.13 9.38 -6.90
N VAL A 21 -0.86 8.80 -6.20
CA VAL A 21 -1.40 9.39 -4.96
C VAL A 21 -0.33 9.40 -3.87
N LEU A 22 0.48 8.35 -3.75
CA LEU A 22 1.59 8.31 -2.79
C LEU A 22 2.64 9.38 -3.09
N LEU A 23 2.96 9.63 -4.36
CA LEU A 23 3.85 10.71 -4.76
C LEU A 23 3.31 12.08 -4.36
N VAL A 24 2.02 12.34 -4.59
CA VAL A 24 1.37 13.58 -4.15
C VAL A 24 1.41 13.69 -2.63
N ALA A 25 1.10 12.62 -1.90
CA ALA A 25 1.19 12.59 -0.44
C ALA A 25 2.60 12.96 0.04
N PHE A 26 3.65 12.41 -0.59
CA PHE A 26 5.04 12.73 -0.27
C PHE A 26 5.40 14.20 -0.51
N VAL A 27 4.96 14.79 -1.62
CA VAL A 27 5.19 16.22 -1.92
C VAL A 27 4.45 17.12 -0.94
N VAL A 28 3.23 16.74 -0.55
CA VAL A 28 2.41 17.49 0.40
C VAL A 28 2.89 17.30 1.83
N HIS A 29 3.52 16.18 2.20
CA HIS A 29 3.96 15.92 3.56
C HIS A 29 5.06 16.91 4.00
N PRO A 30 4.99 17.50 5.21
CA PRO A 30 6.08 18.31 5.74
C PRO A 30 7.32 17.45 6.01
N PHE A 31 8.52 17.95 5.74
CA PHE A 31 9.73 17.17 5.96
C PHE A 31 10.05 17.06 7.46
N ILE A 32 10.24 15.82 7.94
CA ILE A 32 10.69 15.49 9.29
C ILE A 32 11.90 14.57 9.15
N ALA A 33 13.03 14.95 9.74
CA ALA A 33 14.31 14.28 9.49
C ALA A 33 14.44 12.91 10.18
N VAL A 34 13.88 12.78 11.37
CA VAL A 34 13.98 11.57 12.21
C VAL A 34 12.61 11.26 12.79
N LEU A 35 12.27 9.97 12.88
CA LEU A 35 11.04 9.49 13.50
C LEU A 35 11.36 8.36 14.48
N PRO A 36 10.63 8.26 15.61
CA PRO A 36 9.62 9.21 16.07
C PRO A 36 10.25 10.48 16.69
N ASP A 37 9.72 11.66 16.35
CA ASP A 37 10.13 12.97 16.89
C ASP A 37 8.88 13.80 17.22
N ALA A 38 8.53 13.84 18.50
CA ALA A 38 7.29 14.48 18.95
C ALA A 38 7.31 16.01 18.77
N GLN A 39 8.48 16.63 18.91
CA GLN A 39 8.65 18.07 18.78
C GLN A 39 8.55 18.50 17.31
N ALA A 40 9.22 17.77 16.41
CA ALA A 40 9.13 18.05 14.98
C ALA A 40 7.70 17.86 14.44
N VAL A 41 7.00 16.82 14.91
CA VAL A 41 5.57 16.62 14.59
C VAL A 41 4.74 17.78 15.09
N ALA A 42 4.90 18.22 16.35
CA ALA A 42 4.15 19.34 16.90
C ALA A 42 4.33 20.61 16.08
N VAL A 43 5.58 20.98 15.76
CA VAL A 43 5.89 22.14 14.91
C VAL A 43 5.23 22.03 13.54
N ALA A 44 5.29 20.84 12.91
CA ALA A 44 4.71 20.63 11.58
C ALA A 44 3.17 20.70 11.59
N VAL A 45 2.53 20.13 12.61
CA VAL A 45 1.07 20.14 12.77
C VAL A 45 0.57 21.55 13.04
N GLU A 46 1.22 22.30 13.93
CA GLU A 46 0.83 23.68 14.27
C GLU A 46 1.00 24.63 13.08
N ALA A 47 2.03 24.40 12.25
CA ALA A 47 2.28 25.23 11.08
C ALA A 47 1.15 25.15 10.05
N ASP A 48 0.59 23.96 9.80
CA ASP A 48 -0.53 23.77 8.88
C ASP A 48 -1.27 22.44 9.13
N THR A 49 -2.31 22.49 9.95
CA THR A 49 -3.15 21.33 10.28
C THR A 49 -3.89 20.76 9.06
N THR A 50 -4.22 21.59 8.07
CA THR A 50 -4.93 21.15 6.86
C THR A 50 -3.99 20.36 5.97
N ARG A 51 -2.80 20.89 5.71
CA ARG A 51 -1.75 20.18 4.96
C ARG A 51 -1.37 18.87 5.64
N TRP A 52 -1.25 18.88 6.97
CA TRP A 52 -1.01 17.68 7.76
C TRP A 52 -2.10 16.62 7.53
N GLY A 53 -3.37 16.98 7.70
CA GLY A 53 -4.49 16.06 7.49
C GLY A 53 -4.57 15.53 6.06
N ILE A 54 -4.33 16.38 5.04
CA ILE A 54 -4.33 15.98 3.64
C ILE A 54 -3.21 14.98 3.34
N ALA A 55 -1.98 15.23 3.80
CA ALA A 55 -0.85 14.32 3.55
C ALA A 55 -1.12 12.91 4.11
N HIS A 56 -1.65 12.84 5.34
CA HIS A 56 -1.95 11.56 6.00
C HIS A 56 -3.17 10.87 5.38
N LEU A 57 -4.22 11.62 5.02
CA LEU A 57 -5.37 11.06 4.30
C LEU A 57 -4.96 10.48 2.93
N LEU A 58 -4.18 11.23 2.15
CA LEU A 58 -3.69 10.76 0.85
C LEU A 58 -2.82 9.50 1.00
N THR A 59 -1.99 9.43 2.04
CA THR A 59 -1.20 8.23 2.33
C THR A 59 -2.11 7.03 2.64
N ALA A 60 -3.14 7.20 3.47
CA ALA A 60 -4.11 6.15 3.76
C ALA A 60 -4.88 5.71 2.50
N VAL A 61 -5.30 6.65 1.66
CA VAL A 61 -5.95 6.38 0.36
C VAL A 61 -5.02 5.62 -0.58
N ALA A 62 -3.75 6.01 -0.68
CA ALA A 62 -2.76 5.31 -1.50
C ALA A 62 -2.59 3.84 -1.06
N LEU A 63 -2.59 3.57 0.24
CA LEU A 63 -2.50 2.21 0.79
C LEU A 63 -3.76 1.39 0.51
N ALA A 64 -4.94 1.99 0.56
CA ALA A 64 -6.18 1.34 0.16
C ALA A 64 -6.19 1.03 -1.35
N LEU A 65 -5.76 1.97 -2.18
CA LEU A 65 -5.61 1.77 -3.63
C LEU A 65 -4.58 0.67 -3.95
N MET A 66 -3.49 0.59 -3.17
CA MET A 66 -2.52 -0.49 -3.29
C MET A 66 -3.18 -1.85 -3.04
N ALA A 67 -3.95 -2.01 -1.97
CA ALA A 67 -4.68 -3.25 -1.72
C ALA A 67 -5.64 -3.60 -2.88
N LEU A 68 -6.35 -2.61 -3.43
CA LEU A 68 -7.22 -2.80 -4.60
C LEU A 68 -6.43 -3.21 -5.86
N ALA A 69 -5.24 -2.66 -6.08
CA ALA A 69 -4.38 -3.05 -7.18
C ALA A 69 -4.02 -4.54 -7.10
N PHE A 70 -3.76 -5.07 -5.90
CA PHE A 70 -3.50 -6.51 -5.72
C PHE A 70 -4.75 -7.38 -5.90
N VAL A 71 -5.94 -6.88 -5.58
CA VAL A 71 -7.21 -7.57 -5.91
C VAL A 71 -7.34 -7.70 -7.43
N VAL A 72 -7.09 -6.63 -8.17
CA VAL A 72 -7.11 -6.62 -9.65
C VAL A 72 -6.05 -7.56 -10.22
N MET A 73 -4.80 -7.48 -9.74
CA MET A 73 -3.72 -8.36 -10.20
C MET A 73 -4.05 -9.83 -9.98
N ARG A 74 -4.70 -10.17 -8.86
CA ARG A 74 -5.15 -11.55 -8.59
C ARG A 74 -6.20 -12.01 -9.59
N ALA A 75 -7.14 -11.14 -9.98
CA ALA A 75 -8.12 -11.48 -11.00
C ALA A 75 -7.42 -11.83 -12.32
N GLY A 76 -6.44 -11.02 -12.74
CA GLY A 76 -5.62 -11.29 -13.92
C GLY A 76 -4.83 -12.60 -13.84
N LEU A 77 -4.18 -12.89 -12.70
CA LEU A 77 -3.45 -14.15 -12.49
C LEU A 77 -4.38 -15.37 -12.51
N ARG A 78 -5.58 -15.24 -11.93
CA ARG A 78 -6.60 -16.30 -11.98
C ARG A 78 -7.08 -16.56 -13.40
N ASP A 79 -7.33 -15.50 -14.17
CA ASP A 79 -7.75 -15.65 -15.57
C ASP A 79 -6.64 -16.28 -16.43
N ALA A 80 -5.37 -16.14 -16.03
CA ALA A 80 -4.22 -16.79 -16.64
C ALA A 80 -3.92 -18.22 -16.11
N GLY A 81 -4.65 -18.71 -15.10
CA GLY A 81 -4.38 -20.01 -14.46
C GLY A 81 -3.16 -20.04 -13.54
N GLU A 82 -2.65 -18.87 -13.14
CA GLU A 82 -1.46 -18.68 -12.29
C GLU A 82 -1.84 -18.34 -10.83
N GLU A 83 -3.04 -18.69 -10.36
CA GLU A 83 -3.54 -18.17 -9.08
C GLU A 83 -2.90 -18.77 -7.81
N ARG A 84 -2.19 -19.90 -7.91
CA ARG A 84 -1.82 -20.75 -6.75
C ARG A 84 -1.18 -19.97 -5.58
N PHE A 85 -0.25 -19.07 -5.88
CA PHE A 85 0.45 -18.29 -4.85
C PHE A 85 -0.28 -16.98 -4.53
N SER A 86 -0.94 -16.37 -5.52
CA SER A 86 -1.72 -15.13 -5.33
C SER A 86 -2.94 -15.30 -4.43
N ALA A 87 -3.55 -16.50 -4.41
CA ALA A 87 -4.66 -16.82 -3.53
C ALA A 87 -4.28 -16.75 -2.04
N TRP A 88 -3.07 -17.19 -1.71
CA TRP A 88 -2.54 -17.12 -0.35
C TRP A 88 -1.93 -15.76 -0.03
N GLY A 89 -1.33 -15.08 -1.01
CA GLY A 89 -0.71 -13.76 -0.83
C GLY A 89 -1.71 -12.62 -0.56
N LEU A 90 -2.90 -12.67 -1.16
CA LEU A 90 -3.85 -11.54 -1.09
C LEU A 90 -4.27 -11.15 0.34
N PRO A 91 -4.64 -12.09 1.24
CA PRO A 91 -4.93 -11.75 2.63
C PRO A 91 -3.80 -10.99 3.33
N PHE A 92 -2.54 -11.38 3.08
CA PHE A 92 -1.37 -10.71 3.67
C PHE A 92 -1.15 -9.31 3.13
N VAL A 93 -1.37 -9.09 1.83
CA VAL A 93 -1.35 -7.75 1.25
C VAL A 93 -2.43 -6.88 1.88
N ILE A 94 -3.68 -7.35 1.92
CA ILE A 94 -4.80 -6.58 2.48
C ILE A 94 -4.53 -6.22 3.94
N PHE A 95 -4.15 -7.22 4.74
CA PHE A 95 -3.85 -7.02 6.16
C PHE A 95 -2.66 -6.07 6.36
N GLY A 96 -1.57 -6.28 5.61
CA GLY A 96 -0.38 -5.43 5.67
C GLY A 96 -0.66 -4.00 5.27
N SER A 97 -1.40 -3.77 4.17
CA SER A 97 -1.84 -2.43 3.75
C SER A 97 -2.75 -1.77 4.78
N ALA A 98 -3.68 -2.52 5.39
CA ALA A 98 -4.55 -1.98 6.44
C ALA A 98 -3.76 -1.60 7.70
N MET A 99 -2.83 -2.45 8.15
CA MET A 99 -1.94 -2.15 9.29
C MET A 99 -1.05 -0.94 8.99
N TYR A 100 -0.45 -0.89 7.81
CA TYR A 100 0.37 0.26 7.42
C TYR A 100 -0.47 1.55 7.33
N GLY A 101 -1.74 1.44 6.93
CA GLY A 101 -2.70 2.54 6.90
C GLY A 101 -3.08 3.08 8.27
N LEU A 102 -2.88 2.31 9.35
CA LEU A 102 -3.05 2.83 10.71
C LEU A 102 -1.99 3.89 11.04
N LEU A 103 -0.78 3.82 10.49
CA LEU A 103 0.27 4.81 10.76
C LEU A 103 -0.20 6.24 10.44
N PRO A 104 -0.63 6.57 9.21
CA PRO A 104 -1.18 7.90 8.95
C PRO A 104 -2.50 8.16 9.69
N GLY A 105 -3.25 7.11 10.06
CA GLY A 105 -4.44 7.24 10.90
C GLY A 105 -4.13 7.76 12.31
N LEU A 106 -3.04 7.29 12.93
CA LEU A 106 -2.60 7.74 14.26
C LEU A 106 -2.27 9.25 14.26
N GLU A 107 -1.76 9.77 13.15
CA GLU A 107 -1.35 11.17 13.01
C GLU A 107 -2.53 12.15 12.97
N PHE A 108 -3.77 11.67 12.95
CA PHE A 108 -4.95 12.51 13.22
C PHE A 108 -5.10 12.90 14.70
N ALA A 109 -4.48 12.16 15.62
CA ALA A 109 -4.52 12.48 17.05
C ALA A 109 -3.75 13.77 17.39
N PRO A 110 -2.46 13.96 17.02
CA PRO A 110 -1.77 15.23 17.24
C PRO A 110 -2.46 16.41 16.53
N MET A 111 -3.01 16.19 15.33
CA MET A 111 -3.84 17.18 14.64
C MET A 111 -5.08 17.56 15.45
N THR A 112 -5.78 16.59 16.03
CA THR A 112 -6.95 16.84 16.87
C THR A 112 -6.57 17.61 18.13
N ALA A 113 -5.44 17.28 18.75
CA ALA A 113 -4.90 18.05 19.88
C ALA A 113 -4.67 19.51 19.48
N ALA A 114 -4.00 19.77 18.35
CA ALA A 114 -3.79 21.13 17.85
C ALA A 114 -5.11 21.90 17.64
N LEU A 115 -6.10 21.26 17.02
CA LEU A 115 -7.41 21.87 16.72
C LEU A 115 -8.26 22.15 17.96
N THR A 116 -8.00 21.43 19.06
CA THR A 116 -8.77 21.52 20.31
C THR A 116 -8.03 22.23 21.44
N GLY A 117 -6.82 22.72 21.18
CA GLY A 117 -5.96 23.37 22.18
C GLY A 117 -5.33 22.41 23.20
N GLY A 118 -5.22 21.12 22.85
CA GLY A 118 -4.53 20.10 23.65
C GLY A 118 -3.01 20.07 23.44
N ASP A 119 -2.32 19.23 24.22
CA ASP A 119 -0.87 19.06 24.16
C ASP A 119 -0.48 18.06 23.06
N ILE A 120 -0.01 18.60 21.93
CA ILE A 120 0.38 17.82 20.75
C ILE A 120 1.58 16.91 21.04
N VAL A 121 2.57 17.41 21.81
CA VAL A 121 3.79 16.67 22.14
C VAL A 121 3.46 15.49 23.06
N ALA A 122 2.60 15.70 24.05
CA ALA A 122 2.14 14.62 24.92
C ALA A 122 1.34 13.56 24.16
N VAL A 123 0.45 13.97 23.24
CA VAL A 123 -0.30 13.04 22.39
C VAL A 123 0.64 12.24 21.50
N GLN A 124 1.59 12.88 20.81
CA GLN A 124 2.54 12.16 19.97
C GLN A 124 3.46 11.24 20.78
N GLY A 125 3.86 11.68 21.98
CA GLY A 125 4.61 10.84 22.92
C GLY A 125 3.84 9.58 23.34
N ALA A 126 2.52 9.69 23.53
CA ALA A 126 1.66 8.53 23.83
C ALA A 126 1.52 7.56 22.65
N LEU A 127 1.63 8.06 21.42
CA LEU A 127 1.59 7.25 20.20
C LEU A 127 2.93 6.58 19.85
N ALA A 128 4.06 7.17 20.25
CA ALA A 128 5.40 6.71 19.89
C ALA A 128 5.65 5.20 20.15
N PRO A 129 5.20 4.59 21.26
CA PRO A 129 5.38 3.15 21.48
C PRO A 129 4.68 2.25 20.45
N TRP A 130 3.64 2.76 19.77
CA TRP A 130 2.86 2.02 18.78
C TRP A 130 3.42 2.12 17.36
N PHE A 131 4.29 3.11 17.09
CA PHE A 131 4.87 3.34 15.77
C PHE A 131 5.58 2.09 15.23
N MET A 132 6.59 1.58 15.97
CA MET A 132 7.38 0.43 15.52
C MET A 132 6.57 -0.87 15.40
N PRO A 133 5.73 -1.25 16.38
CA PRO A 133 4.88 -2.44 16.25
C PRO A 133 3.98 -2.38 15.00
N VAL A 134 3.26 -1.28 14.79
CA VAL A 134 2.35 -1.14 13.65
C VAL A 134 3.13 -1.14 12.33
N PHE A 135 4.24 -0.39 12.26
CA PHE A 135 5.10 -0.33 11.08
C PHE A 135 5.67 -1.70 10.71
N VAL A 136 6.29 -2.39 11.66
CA VAL A 136 6.95 -3.67 11.41
C VAL A 136 5.92 -4.74 11.05
N THR A 137 4.80 -4.84 11.79
CA THR A 137 3.74 -5.81 11.48
C THR A 137 3.15 -5.56 10.10
N GLY A 138 2.82 -4.31 9.76
CA GLY A 138 2.31 -3.94 8.44
C GLY A 138 3.31 -4.25 7.32
N ALA A 139 4.56 -3.83 7.48
CA ALA A 139 5.61 -4.04 6.48
C ALA A 139 5.90 -5.52 6.22
N VAL A 140 6.09 -6.31 7.28
CA VAL A 140 6.42 -7.73 7.17
C VAL A 140 5.27 -8.51 6.53
N THR A 141 4.04 -8.29 6.99
CA THR A 141 2.87 -8.98 6.42
C THR A 141 2.64 -8.59 4.97
N PHE A 142 2.73 -7.30 4.64
CA PHE A 142 2.65 -6.84 3.25
C PHE A 142 3.73 -7.51 2.37
N ALA A 143 4.98 -7.53 2.83
CA ALA A 143 6.09 -8.12 2.08
C ALA A 143 5.89 -9.62 1.80
N VAL A 144 5.36 -10.38 2.77
CA VAL A 144 4.99 -11.80 2.56
C VAL A 144 3.96 -11.94 1.43
N GLY A 145 2.94 -11.07 1.43
CA GLY A 145 1.93 -11.03 0.38
C GLY A 145 2.53 -10.72 -1.00
N VAL A 146 3.33 -9.66 -1.11
CA VAL A 146 4.01 -9.27 -2.36
C VAL A 146 4.90 -10.39 -2.89
N PHE A 147 5.66 -11.05 -2.02
CA PHE A 147 6.52 -12.16 -2.41
C PHE A 147 5.73 -13.33 -3.02
N ALA A 148 4.56 -13.65 -2.46
CA ALA A 148 3.68 -14.68 -3.01
C ALA A 148 3.14 -14.29 -4.40
N PHE A 149 2.78 -13.03 -4.62
CA PHE A 149 2.39 -12.53 -5.95
C PHE A 149 3.53 -12.60 -6.97
N ALA A 150 4.75 -12.19 -6.59
CA ALA A 150 5.92 -12.24 -7.46
C ALA A 150 6.26 -13.69 -7.89
N ARG A 151 6.10 -14.65 -6.98
CA ARG A 151 6.27 -16.08 -7.29
C ARG A 151 5.17 -16.63 -8.21
N GLY A 152 3.97 -16.05 -8.16
CA GLY A 152 2.86 -16.37 -9.06
C GLY A 152 3.13 -15.93 -10.50
N ALA A 153 3.68 -14.73 -10.68
CA ALA A 153 3.94 -14.13 -12.00
C ALA A 153 5.25 -14.59 -12.67
N SER A 154 6.01 -15.49 -12.04
CA SER A 154 7.25 -16.02 -12.62
C SER A 154 6.92 -17.08 -13.67
N PRO A 155 7.39 -16.94 -14.93
CA PRO A 155 7.13 -17.93 -15.97
C PRO A 155 7.59 -19.31 -15.50
N THR A 156 6.71 -20.30 -15.50
CA THR A 156 7.16 -21.69 -15.43
C THR A 156 7.94 -21.98 -16.71
N ALA A 157 9.27 -22.05 -16.60
CA ALA A 157 10.15 -22.57 -17.63
C ALA A 157 9.75 -24.03 -17.95
N GLY A 158 8.77 -24.22 -18.84
CA GLY A 158 8.21 -25.54 -19.08
C GLY A 158 7.04 -25.64 -20.06
N SER A 159 6.69 -24.58 -20.81
CA SER A 159 5.60 -24.67 -21.80
C SER A 159 5.99 -24.09 -23.16
N SER A 160 7.23 -24.34 -23.58
CA SER A 160 7.67 -24.14 -24.96
C SER A 160 8.55 -25.30 -25.42
N ALA A 161 7.93 -26.39 -25.82
CA ALA A 161 8.47 -27.31 -26.83
C ALA A 161 7.35 -28.20 -27.35
N GLY A 162 6.48 -27.63 -28.19
CA GLY A 162 5.84 -28.41 -29.23
C GLY A 162 6.95 -29.00 -30.10
N GLY A 163 7.21 -30.29 -29.94
CA GLY A 163 8.14 -31.01 -30.79
C GLY A 163 7.67 -30.96 -32.25
N PRO A 164 8.58 -30.84 -33.22
CA PRO A 164 8.20 -30.88 -34.62
C PRO A 164 7.53 -32.23 -34.95
N PRO A 165 6.50 -32.25 -35.84
CA PRO A 165 5.84 -33.49 -36.22
C PRO A 165 6.85 -34.44 -36.87
N ALA A 166 6.83 -35.70 -36.45
CA ALA A 166 7.68 -36.74 -37.01
C ALA A 166 7.40 -36.91 -38.52
N PRO A 167 8.44 -37.07 -39.36
CA PRO A 167 8.23 -37.35 -40.78
C PRO A 167 7.57 -38.72 -40.94
N SER A 168 6.51 -38.77 -41.73
CA SER A 168 5.85 -40.00 -42.15
C SER A 168 6.76 -40.79 -43.09
N SER A 169 7.12 -42.00 -42.69
CA SER A 169 7.76 -43.04 -43.51
C SER A 169 6.74 -43.76 -44.39
#